data_AF-A0A2H5YR05-F1
#
_entry.id   AF-A0A2H5YR05-F1
#
_cell.length_a   1.000
_cell.length_b   1.000
_cell.length_c   1.000
_cell.angle_alpha   90.00
_cell.angle_beta   90.00
_cell.angle_gamma   90.00
#
_symmetry.space_group_name_H-M   'P 1'
#
loop_
_entity.id
_entity.type
_entity.pdbx_description
1 polymer ?
#
loop_
_entity_poly.entity_id
_entity_poly.type
_entity_poly.pdbx_seq_one_letter_code
_entity_poly.pdbx_strand_id
1 'polypeptide(L)'
;MSASVLVEQHFVEQIQRAIEHYRGLEPQSIPVDDPETPELAMPNRLAYALGWVLASAVIGSRFRVAAIDVLPVYHPEHGWDRFLVTRRVSCALHADEPADSRGVLWLGEEDAPVFTVGESVRLALGTLCRTDPAEAIRRLLYAVPAPRLRQGDHSRCAHTWGMAYPTVHRVITDLIVDYPGLIAARELFIDDQQVDGAYHPLYLATGAKLKGWTYEYFQLVYGDQIAFLRADGKLLTYEREPGTWRTVGELPLDDPAALRARLIEVLRLDEPAGVAEEAAGEGESEESGAASGTS
;
A
#
# COMPACT_ATOMS: atom_id res chain seq x y z
N MET A 1 12.18 1.49 -33.78
CA MET A 1 13.17 1.09 -32.77
C MET A 1 12.44 0.90 -31.46
N SER A 2 12.43 -0.30 -30.88
CA SER A 2 11.85 -0.48 -29.54
C SER A 2 12.78 0.17 -28.53
N ALA A 3 12.26 1.06 -27.68
CA ALA A 3 13.04 1.54 -26.55
C ALA A 3 13.39 0.34 -25.67
N SER A 4 14.67 0.22 -25.29
CA SER A 4 15.07 -0.76 -24.28
C SER A 4 14.36 -0.40 -22.97
N VAL A 5 13.59 -1.34 -22.43
CA VAL A 5 13.03 -1.20 -21.08
C VAL A 5 14.16 -1.51 -20.11
N LEU A 6 14.73 -0.47 -19.50
CA LEU A 6 15.74 -0.62 -18.46
C LEU A 6 15.04 -1.07 -17.18
N VAL A 7 15.41 -2.25 -16.69
CA VAL A 7 15.01 -2.74 -15.37
C VAL A 7 16.05 -2.24 -14.37
N GLU A 8 15.64 -1.49 -13.36
CA GLU A 8 16.55 -1.05 -12.29
C GLU A 8 16.80 -2.23 -11.33
N GLN A 9 18.06 -2.47 -11.03
CA GLN A 9 18.52 -3.60 -10.20
C GLN A 9 17.86 -3.64 -8.81
N HIS A 10 17.54 -2.48 -8.23
CA HIS A 10 16.92 -2.42 -6.91
C HIS A 10 15.52 -3.08 -6.85
N PHE A 11 14.77 -3.11 -7.97
CA PHE A 11 13.46 -3.79 -8.01
C PHE A 11 13.63 -5.31 -8.00
N VAL A 12 14.71 -5.84 -8.58
CA VAL A 12 15.07 -7.27 -8.53
C VAL A 12 15.40 -7.66 -7.08
N GLU A 13 16.20 -6.83 -6.39
CA GLU A 13 16.57 -7.01 -4.98
C GLU A 13 15.36 -6.90 -4.04
N GLN A 14 14.41 -6.01 -4.32
CA GLN A 14 13.13 -5.92 -3.60
C GLN A 14 12.28 -7.19 -3.78
N ILE A 15 12.16 -7.74 -5.00
CA ILE A 15 11.46 -9.01 -5.24
C ILE A 15 12.12 -10.16 -4.46
N GLN A 16 13.45 -10.22 -4.46
CA GLN A 16 14.21 -11.27 -3.75
C GLN A 16 14.00 -11.19 -2.23
N ARG A 17 14.10 -9.99 -1.63
CA ARG A 17 13.79 -9.78 -0.20
C ARG A 17 12.34 -10.15 0.13
N ALA A 18 11.37 -9.77 -0.71
CA ALA A 18 9.96 -10.13 -0.49
C ALA A 18 9.76 -11.66 -0.48
N ILE A 19 10.37 -12.39 -1.42
CA ILE A 19 10.32 -13.86 -1.49
C ILE A 19 11.01 -14.52 -0.27
N GLU A 20 11.98 -13.85 0.35
CA GLU A 20 12.62 -14.33 1.57
C GLU A 20 11.74 -14.08 2.81
N HIS A 21 11.38 -12.83 3.08
CA HIS A 21 10.63 -12.44 4.28
C HIS A 21 9.21 -13.04 4.35
N TYR A 22 8.57 -13.28 3.20
CA TYR A 22 7.20 -13.81 3.14
C TYR A 22 7.14 -15.33 2.92
N ARG A 23 8.27 -16.05 2.78
CA ARG A 23 8.29 -17.47 2.34
C ARG A 23 7.44 -18.42 3.19
N GLY A 24 7.39 -18.18 4.50
CA GLY A 24 6.70 -19.03 5.48
C GLY A 24 5.39 -18.45 5.99
N LEU A 25 4.86 -17.40 5.35
CA LEU A 25 3.62 -16.75 5.76
C LEU A 25 2.45 -17.31 4.96
N GLU A 26 1.62 -18.10 5.63
CA GLU A 26 0.35 -18.55 5.06
C GLU A 26 -0.54 -17.34 4.70
N PRO A 27 -1.28 -17.39 3.58
CA PRO A 27 -2.35 -16.45 3.31
C PRO A 27 -3.37 -16.43 4.46
N GLN A 28 -3.89 -15.24 4.76
CA GLN A 28 -4.94 -15.09 5.77
C GLN A 28 -6.13 -14.40 5.12
N SER A 29 -7.30 -15.04 5.21
CA SER A 29 -8.58 -14.43 4.89
C SER A 29 -9.35 -14.22 6.17
N ILE A 30 -9.42 -12.99 6.65
CA ILE A 30 -10.38 -12.59 7.68
C ILE A 30 -11.69 -12.14 7.02
N PRO A 31 -12.86 -12.48 7.61
CA PRO A 31 -14.15 -11.99 7.14
C PRO A 31 -14.15 -10.47 7.05
N VAL A 32 -14.56 -9.94 5.90
CA VAL A 32 -14.33 -8.53 5.52
C VAL A 32 -15.22 -7.52 6.28
N ASP A 33 -16.06 -8.03 7.18
CA ASP A 33 -16.88 -7.26 8.11
C ASP A 33 -16.20 -7.03 9.48
N ASP A 34 -14.93 -7.40 9.67
CA ASP A 34 -14.14 -7.03 10.86
C ASP A 34 -13.44 -5.67 10.66
N PRO A 35 -13.94 -4.58 11.29
CA PRO A 35 -13.34 -3.26 11.16
C PRO A 35 -12.06 -3.09 12.00
N GLU A 36 -11.74 -4.02 12.92
CA GLU A 36 -10.63 -3.90 13.86
C GLU A 36 -9.31 -4.47 13.30
N THR A 37 -9.35 -5.30 12.24
CA THR A 37 -8.15 -5.94 11.65
C THR A 37 -8.04 -5.86 10.10
N PRO A 38 -8.08 -4.66 9.48
CA PRO A 38 -7.97 -4.49 8.02
C PRO A 38 -6.66 -5.02 7.41
N GLU A 39 -5.62 -5.24 8.21
CA GLU A 39 -4.34 -5.85 7.84
C GLU A 39 -4.41 -7.37 7.58
N LEU A 40 -5.51 -8.02 7.96
CA LEU A 40 -5.65 -9.48 7.88
C LEU A 40 -6.54 -9.95 6.71
N ALA A 41 -7.08 -9.03 5.92
CA ALA A 41 -7.78 -9.30 4.66
C ALA A 41 -6.79 -9.27 3.46
N MET A 42 -5.73 -10.07 3.50
CA MET A 42 -4.73 -10.20 2.42
C MET A 42 -4.75 -11.63 1.84
N PRO A 43 -5.48 -11.88 0.74
CA PRO A 43 -5.71 -13.22 0.19
C PRO A 43 -4.43 -13.92 -0.30
N ASN A 44 -3.34 -13.18 -0.50
CA ASN A 44 -1.99 -13.73 -0.69
C ASN A 44 -0.93 -12.67 -0.28
N ARG A 45 -0.31 -12.86 0.88
CA ARG A 45 0.66 -11.90 1.46
C ARG A 45 1.90 -11.69 0.57
N LEU A 46 2.45 -12.75 -0.03
CA LEU A 46 3.58 -12.62 -0.96
C LEU A 46 3.15 -11.90 -2.25
N ALA A 47 1.97 -12.21 -2.80
CA ALA A 47 1.48 -11.51 -3.99
C ALA A 47 1.24 -10.02 -3.70
N TYR A 48 0.73 -9.65 -2.52
CA TYR A 48 0.60 -8.26 -2.09
C TYR A 48 1.95 -7.53 -2.10
N ALA A 49 2.98 -8.11 -1.47
CA ALA A 49 4.32 -7.53 -1.44
C ALA A 49 4.94 -7.40 -2.85
N LEU A 50 4.85 -8.46 -3.66
CA LEU A 50 5.28 -8.43 -5.07
C LEU A 50 4.49 -7.39 -5.87
N GLY A 51 3.20 -7.23 -5.58
CA GLY A 51 2.32 -6.21 -6.16
C GLY A 51 2.83 -4.80 -5.91
N TRP A 52 3.25 -4.49 -4.68
CA TRP A 52 3.89 -3.21 -4.33
C TRP A 52 5.21 -2.98 -5.08
N VAL A 53 6.07 -3.99 -5.20
CA VAL A 53 7.34 -3.86 -5.94
C VAL A 53 7.09 -3.62 -7.44
N LEU A 54 6.16 -4.37 -8.04
CA LEU A 54 5.75 -4.21 -9.43
C LEU A 54 5.07 -2.85 -9.68
N ALA A 55 4.22 -2.39 -8.77
CA ALA A 55 3.62 -1.05 -8.77
C ALA A 55 4.69 0.04 -8.73
N SER A 56 5.68 -0.09 -7.83
CA SER A 56 6.77 0.86 -7.71
C SER A 56 7.66 0.89 -8.96
N ALA A 57 7.87 -0.24 -9.62
CA ALA A 57 8.60 -0.30 -10.90
C ALA A 57 7.87 0.45 -12.02
N VAL A 58 6.55 0.28 -12.11
CA VAL A 58 5.69 1.02 -13.06
C VAL A 58 5.74 2.52 -12.78
N ILE A 59 5.54 2.94 -11.52
CA ILE A 59 5.56 4.35 -11.12
C ILE A 59 6.92 4.98 -11.40
N GLY A 60 8.02 4.37 -10.94
CA GLY A 60 9.38 4.86 -11.20
C GLY A 60 9.67 5.06 -12.69
N SER A 61 9.27 4.08 -13.51
CA SER A 61 9.49 4.09 -14.96
C SER A 61 8.60 5.06 -15.74
N ARG A 62 7.36 5.32 -15.29
CA ARG A 62 6.31 5.94 -16.10
C ARG A 62 5.78 7.27 -15.57
N PHE A 63 5.89 7.55 -14.27
CA PHE A 63 5.27 8.73 -13.64
C PHE A 63 5.69 10.05 -14.29
N ARG A 64 7.00 10.29 -14.46
CA ARG A 64 7.53 11.56 -15.00
C ARG A 64 7.15 11.86 -16.46
N VAL A 65 6.71 10.85 -17.23
CA VAL A 65 6.47 10.98 -18.69
C VAL A 65 4.99 10.88 -19.04
N ALA A 66 4.22 10.10 -18.27
CA ALA A 66 2.84 9.77 -18.55
C ALA A 66 1.88 9.98 -17.35
N ALA A 67 2.41 10.39 -16.18
CA ALA A 67 1.71 10.48 -14.91
C ALA A 67 0.99 9.18 -14.51
N ILE A 68 1.56 8.02 -14.87
CA ILE A 68 1.03 6.72 -14.47
C ILE A 68 1.27 6.50 -12.98
N ASP A 69 0.22 6.04 -12.33
CA ASP A 69 0.16 5.72 -10.91
C ASP A 69 -0.44 4.31 -10.76
N VAL A 70 -0.20 3.65 -9.63
CA VAL A 70 -0.66 2.29 -9.38
C VAL A 70 -1.23 2.24 -7.96
N LEU A 71 -2.54 2.05 -7.85
CA LEU A 71 -3.27 2.23 -6.60
C LEU A 71 -3.69 0.88 -6.01
N PRO A 72 -3.32 0.56 -4.75
CA PRO A 72 -3.86 -0.62 -4.08
C PRO A 72 -5.37 -0.44 -3.87
N VAL A 73 -6.15 -1.50 -4.08
CA VAL A 73 -7.61 -1.49 -3.87
C VAL A 73 -7.99 -2.52 -2.81
N TYR A 74 -8.92 -2.11 -1.96
CA TYR A 74 -9.57 -2.96 -0.98
C TYR A 74 -11.03 -3.20 -1.40
N HIS A 75 -11.42 -4.48 -1.45
CA HIS A 75 -12.76 -4.94 -1.79
C HIS A 75 -13.46 -5.55 -0.55
N PRO A 76 -14.79 -5.39 -0.36
CA PRO A 76 -15.62 -6.30 0.45
C PRO A 76 -15.42 -7.75 0.02
N GLU A 77 -15.70 -8.76 0.85
CA GLU A 77 -15.57 -10.19 0.47
C GLU A 77 -14.17 -10.70 0.03
N HIS A 78 -13.22 -9.86 -0.39
CA HIS A 78 -11.91 -10.24 -0.96
C HIS A 78 -10.69 -9.50 -0.39
N GLY A 79 -10.88 -8.36 0.28
CA GLY A 79 -9.80 -7.58 0.89
C GLY A 79 -8.88 -6.91 -0.13
N TRP A 80 -7.57 -6.92 0.13
CA TRP A 80 -6.54 -6.39 -0.77
C TRP A 80 -6.33 -7.31 -1.98
N ASP A 81 -7.18 -7.18 -2.99
CA ASP A 81 -7.30 -8.13 -4.10
C ASP A 81 -6.60 -7.69 -5.39
N ARG A 82 -6.36 -6.39 -5.59
CA ARG A 82 -5.78 -5.83 -6.82
C ARG A 82 -5.10 -4.47 -6.64
N PHE A 83 -4.27 -4.11 -7.61
CA PHE A 83 -3.89 -2.72 -7.87
C PHE A 83 -4.44 -2.23 -9.20
N LEU A 84 -4.95 -1.00 -9.25
CA LEU A 84 -5.35 -0.34 -10.50
C LEU A 84 -4.17 0.45 -11.07
N VAL A 85 -3.77 0.14 -12.29
CA VAL A 85 -2.85 0.99 -13.05
C VAL A 85 -3.68 2.10 -13.68
N THR A 86 -3.37 3.34 -13.32
CA THR A 86 -4.18 4.51 -13.64
C THR A 86 -3.31 5.71 -14.01
N ARG A 87 -3.94 6.85 -14.27
CA ARG A 87 -3.25 8.12 -14.51
C ARG A 87 -3.55 9.09 -13.37
N ARG A 88 -2.54 9.56 -12.64
CA ARG A 88 -2.65 10.63 -11.62
C ARG A 88 -2.76 12.00 -12.26
N VAL A 89 -3.80 12.19 -13.07
CA VAL A 89 -4.15 13.49 -13.63
C VAL A 89 -5.54 13.86 -13.13
N SER A 90 -5.56 14.43 -11.92
CA SER A 90 -6.73 15.03 -11.27
C SER A 90 -7.14 16.35 -11.94
N CYS A 91 -7.29 16.37 -13.27
CA CYS A 91 -7.68 17.57 -14.00
C CYS A 91 -8.33 17.27 -15.35
N ALA A 92 -9.11 18.25 -15.83
CA ALA A 92 -10.05 18.14 -16.94
C ALA A 92 -9.48 17.59 -18.28
N LEU A 93 -8.16 17.59 -18.47
CA LEU A 93 -7.55 16.98 -19.65
C LEU A 93 -7.79 15.47 -19.74
N HIS A 94 -8.01 14.77 -18.62
CA HIS A 94 -8.12 13.32 -18.55
C HIS A 94 -9.34 12.79 -17.77
N ALA A 95 -10.30 13.64 -17.40
CA ALA A 95 -11.50 13.30 -16.62
C ALA A 95 -12.49 12.32 -17.30
N ASP A 96 -12.21 11.90 -18.54
CA ASP A 96 -12.97 10.89 -19.28
C ASP A 96 -12.26 9.53 -19.37
N GLU A 97 -11.08 9.36 -18.75
CA GLU A 97 -10.33 8.09 -18.76
C GLU A 97 -10.74 7.21 -17.55
N PRO A 98 -11.30 6.00 -17.76
CA PRO A 98 -11.63 5.09 -16.66
C PRO A 98 -10.41 4.78 -15.76
N ALA A 99 -10.68 4.56 -14.47
CA ALA A 99 -9.65 4.34 -13.46
C ALA A 99 -8.72 3.15 -13.79
N ASP A 100 -9.25 2.10 -14.40
CA ASP A 100 -8.58 0.85 -14.80
C ASP A 100 -8.05 0.87 -16.25
N SER A 101 -8.17 1.99 -16.97
CA SER A 101 -7.87 2.10 -18.42
C SER A 101 -6.39 1.84 -18.81
N ARG A 102 -5.50 1.61 -17.83
CA ARG A 102 -4.09 1.24 -18.03
C ARG A 102 -3.76 -0.17 -17.53
N GLY A 103 -4.75 -0.88 -16.98
CA GLY A 103 -4.68 -2.26 -16.54
C GLY A 103 -4.88 -2.44 -15.04
N VAL A 104 -4.91 -3.70 -14.63
CA VAL A 104 -5.11 -4.15 -13.25
C VAL A 104 -4.06 -5.21 -12.92
N LEU A 105 -3.48 -5.15 -11.73
CA LEU A 105 -2.55 -6.15 -11.19
C LEU A 105 -3.23 -6.91 -10.05
N TRP A 106 -3.76 -8.09 -10.36
CA TRP A 106 -4.53 -8.93 -9.44
C TRP A 106 -3.63 -9.75 -8.50
N LEU A 107 -4.09 -9.97 -7.29
CA LEU A 107 -3.35 -10.58 -6.17
C LEU A 107 -3.95 -11.91 -5.69
N GLY A 108 -5.26 -12.12 -5.91
CA GLY A 108 -5.96 -13.37 -5.55
C GLY A 108 -6.03 -14.43 -6.66
N GLU A 109 -5.40 -14.18 -7.81
CA GLU A 109 -5.43 -15.04 -9.00
C GLU A 109 -4.45 -16.23 -8.92
N GLU A 110 -4.68 -17.26 -9.74
CA GLU A 110 -3.70 -18.34 -9.93
C GLU A 110 -2.39 -17.76 -10.52
N ASP A 111 -1.26 -18.10 -9.89
CA ASP A 111 0.06 -17.53 -10.14
C ASP A 111 0.16 -15.99 -9.98
N ALA A 112 -0.55 -15.43 -9.00
CA ALA A 112 -0.46 -14.02 -8.64
C ALA A 112 0.97 -13.56 -8.27
N PRO A 113 1.36 -12.30 -8.59
CA PRO A 113 0.51 -11.28 -9.24
C PRO A 113 0.19 -11.56 -10.72
N VAL A 114 -0.98 -11.15 -11.19
CA VAL A 114 -1.40 -11.27 -12.61
C VAL A 114 -1.77 -9.91 -13.17
N PHE A 115 -1.10 -9.46 -14.22
CA PHE A 115 -1.41 -8.19 -14.89
C PHE A 115 -2.38 -8.39 -16.06
N THR A 116 -3.43 -7.56 -16.14
CA THR A 116 -4.43 -7.58 -17.22
C THR A 116 -4.68 -6.20 -17.82
N VAL A 117 -4.95 -6.11 -19.13
CA VAL A 117 -5.40 -4.86 -19.80
C VAL A 117 -6.57 -5.18 -20.73
N GLY A 118 -7.78 -4.85 -20.27
CA GLY A 118 -9.03 -5.35 -20.86
C GLY A 118 -9.00 -6.88 -21.01
N GLU A 119 -9.68 -7.40 -22.03
CA GLU A 119 -9.68 -8.84 -22.37
C GLU A 119 -8.43 -9.25 -23.18
N SER A 120 -7.61 -8.29 -23.62
CA SER A 120 -6.58 -8.49 -24.65
C SER A 120 -5.21 -8.93 -24.13
N VAL A 121 -4.92 -8.65 -22.86
CA VAL A 121 -3.64 -8.96 -22.22
C VAL A 121 -3.91 -9.62 -20.88
N ARG A 122 -3.33 -10.79 -20.66
CA ARG A 122 -3.18 -11.44 -19.35
C ARG A 122 -1.75 -11.94 -19.23
N LEU A 123 -1.06 -11.51 -18.18
CA LEU A 123 0.34 -11.79 -17.92
C LEU A 123 0.47 -12.25 -16.46
N ALA A 124 0.56 -13.56 -16.26
CA ALA A 124 0.93 -14.12 -14.96
C ALA A 124 2.39 -13.78 -14.64
N LEU A 125 2.64 -13.25 -13.44
CA LEU A 125 3.94 -12.79 -12.99
C LEU A 125 4.43 -13.53 -11.75
N GLY A 126 3.60 -14.25 -10.99
CA GLY A 126 3.99 -14.89 -9.73
C GLY A 126 5.20 -15.82 -9.86
N THR A 127 5.15 -16.79 -10.77
CA THR A 127 6.26 -17.73 -10.99
C THR A 127 7.45 -17.04 -11.64
N LEU A 128 7.18 -16.03 -12.48
CA LEU A 128 8.24 -15.28 -13.14
C LEU A 128 9.02 -14.43 -12.13
N CYS A 129 8.34 -13.73 -11.21
CA CYS A 129 8.96 -13.04 -10.07
C CYS A 129 9.81 -13.98 -9.21
N ARG A 130 9.42 -15.26 -9.07
CA ARG A 130 10.19 -16.27 -8.32
C ARG A 130 11.39 -16.86 -9.06
N THR A 131 11.44 -16.77 -10.39
CA THR A 131 12.44 -17.49 -11.22
C THR A 131 13.33 -16.58 -12.05
N ASP A 132 12.78 -15.49 -12.58
CA ASP A 132 13.47 -14.41 -13.27
C ASP A 132 12.77 -13.06 -12.97
N PRO A 133 13.09 -12.43 -11.82
CA PRO A 133 12.48 -11.15 -11.41
C PRO A 133 12.66 -10.05 -12.45
N ALA A 134 13.81 -10.03 -13.14
CA ALA A 134 14.12 -9.01 -14.13
C ALA A 134 13.21 -9.16 -15.35
N GLU A 135 12.99 -10.38 -15.83
CA GLU A 135 12.04 -10.69 -16.90
C GLU A 135 10.59 -10.36 -16.51
N ALA A 136 10.19 -10.61 -15.26
CA ALA A 136 8.86 -10.23 -14.76
C ALA A 136 8.61 -8.72 -14.86
N ILE A 137 9.54 -7.91 -14.32
CA ILE A 137 9.47 -6.45 -14.39
C ILE A 137 9.51 -5.97 -15.85
N ARG A 138 10.41 -6.54 -16.67
CA ARG A 138 10.55 -6.16 -18.09
C ARG A 138 9.28 -6.41 -18.89
N ARG A 139 8.59 -7.55 -18.67
CA ARG A 139 7.31 -7.86 -19.33
C ARG A 139 6.19 -6.96 -18.86
N LEU A 140 6.07 -6.72 -17.54
CA LEU A 140 5.07 -5.80 -17.00
C LEU A 140 5.24 -4.39 -17.59
N LEU A 141 6.46 -3.84 -17.54
CA LEU A 141 6.76 -2.51 -18.06
C LEU A 141 6.54 -2.40 -19.59
N TYR A 142 6.67 -3.50 -20.34
CA TYR A 142 6.32 -3.55 -21.76
C TYR A 142 4.80 -3.59 -21.99
N ALA A 143 4.06 -4.31 -21.14
CA ALA A 143 2.62 -4.48 -21.24
C ALA A 143 1.83 -3.25 -20.76
N VAL A 144 2.33 -2.51 -19.75
CA VAL A 144 1.67 -1.32 -19.21
C VAL A 144 1.66 -0.18 -20.26
N PRO A 145 0.48 0.30 -20.71
CA PRO A 145 0.39 1.38 -21.68
C PRO A 145 0.89 2.70 -21.08
N ALA A 146 1.90 3.32 -21.72
CA ALA A 146 2.49 4.59 -21.29
C ALA A 146 2.36 5.72 -22.34
N PRO A 147 1.14 6.09 -22.79
CA PRO A 147 0.95 7.25 -23.64
C PRO A 147 1.31 8.53 -22.88
N ARG A 148 1.98 9.46 -23.58
CA ARG A 148 2.35 10.77 -23.03
C ARG A 148 1.14 11.52 -22.47
N LEU A 149 1.40 12.50 -21.61
CA LEU A 149 0.40 13.49 -21.19
C LEU A 149 -0.26 14.14 -22.43
N ARG A 150 -1.58 14.39 -22.39
CA ARG A 150 -2.27 15.20 -23.41
C ARG A 150 -1.70 16.62 -23.40
N GLN A 151 -1.69 17.29 -24.55
CA GLN A 151 -1.28 18.70 -24.63
C GLN A 151 -2.30 19.59 -23.90
N GLY A 152 -1.84 20.54 -23.10
CA GLY A 152 -2.66 21.46 -22.31
C GLY A 152 -1.90 22.04 -21.13
N ASP A 153 -2.57 22.88 -20.33
CA ASP A 153 -2.03 23.36 -19.05
C ASP A 153 -2.21 22.28 -17.97
N HIS A 154 -1.09 21.85 -17.38
CA HIS A 154 -1.07 20.87 -16.29
C HIS A 154 -0.81 21.49 -14.91
N SER A 155 -0.68 22.81 -14.80
CA SER A 155 -0.29 23.52 -13.56
C SER A 155 -1.19 23.28 -12.33
N ARG A 156 -2.39 22.73 -12.56
CA ARG A 156 -3.39 22.38 -11.53
C ARG A 156 -3.61 20.88 -11.35
N CYS A 157 -2.79 20.03 -11.98
CA CYS A 157 -2.95 18.58 -11.96
C CYS A 157 -1.98 17.94 -10.94
N ALA A 158 -2.45 17.01 -10.10
CA ALA A 158 -1.70 16.50 -8.94
C ALA A 158 -0.29 15.96 -9.25
N HIS A 159 -0.05 15.35 -10.42
CA HIS A 159 1.30 14.88 -10.79
C HIS A 159 2.36 16.00 -10.84
N THR A 160 1.98 17.27 -11.07
CA THR A 160 2.92 18.40 -11.07
C THR A 160 3.41 18.76 -9.68
N TRP A 161 2.63 18.45 -8.64
CA TRP A 161 2.99 18.64 -7.24
C TRP A 161 3.62 17.37 -6.63
N GLY A 162 3.16 16.20 -7.08
CA GLY A 162 3.66 14.88 -6.68
C GLY A 162 5.03 14.47 -7.27
N MET A 163 5.94 15.38 -7.55
CA MET A 163 7.26 15.02 -8.14
C MET A 163 8.14 14.15 -7.22
N ALA A 164 7.92 14.22 -5.91
CA ALA A 164 8.54 13.34 -4.91
C ALA A 164 7.86 11.95 -4.81
N TYR A 165 6.69 11.76 -5.42
CA TYR A 165 5.87 10.56 -5.24
C TYR A 165 6.56 9.24 -5.60
N PRO A 166 7.32 9.11 -6.71
CA PRO A 166 8.04 7.87 -6.98
C PRO A 166 9.05 7.49 -5.88
N THR A 167 9.64 8.50 -5.22
CA THR A 167 10.52 8.29 -4.06
C THR A 167 9.73 7.82 -2.84
N VAL A 168 8.60 8.47 -2.53
CA VAL A 168 7.74 8.11 -1.39
C VAL A 168 7.17 6.69 -1.57
N HIS A 169 6.65 6.38 -2.76
CA HIS A 169 6.14 5.04 -3.09
C HIS A 169 7.24 3.97 -2.96
N ARG A 170 8.47 4.25 -3.42
CA ARG A 170 9.60 3.34 -3.25
C ARG A 170 9.94 3.10 -1.78
N VAL A 171 9.98 4.14 -0.94
CA VAL A 171 10.22 4.01 0.50
C VAL A 171 9.15 3.15 1.17
N ILE A 172 7.88 3.36 0.85
CA ILE A 172 6.76 2.55 1.36
C ILE A 172 6.87 1.09 0.87
N THR A 173 7.25 0.90 -0.40
CA THR A 173 7.51 -0.43 -0.97
C THR A 173 8.64 -1.15 -0.24
N ASP A 174 9.75 -0.47 0.07
CA ASP A 174 10.84 -1.04 0.88
C ASP A 174 10.35 -1.46 2.27
N LEU A 175 9.54 -0.64 2.94
CA LEU A 175 8.97 -0.99 4.25
C LEU A 175 8.03 -2.21 4.17
N ILE A 176 7.18 -2.31 3.15
CA ILE A 176 6.29 -3.47 2.99
C ILE A 176 7.12 -4.73 2.72
N VAL A 177 8.13 -4.64 1.86
CA VAL A 177 9.07 -5.74 1.60
C VAL A 177 9.79 -6.20 2.87
N ASP A 178 10.18 -5.28 3.75
CA ASP A 178 10.94 -5.58 4.96
C ASP A 178 10.08 -5.99 6.18
N TYR A 179 8.82 -5.56 6.26
CA TYR A 179 7.94 -5.77 7.42
C TYR A 179 6.59 -6.40 6.99
N PRO A 180 6.46 -7.74 6.97
CA PRO A 180 5.30 -8.43 6.37
C PRO A 180 3.90 -8.21 6.99
N GLY A 181 3.81 -7.47 8.09
CA GLY A 181 2.54 -7.02 8.69
C GLY A 181 2.14 -5.58 8.29
N LEU A 182 2.99 -4.86 7.56
CA LEU A 182 2.72 -3.46 7.18
C LEU A 182 1.76 -3.41 6.00
N ILE A 183 0.62 -2.78 6.20
CA ILE A 183 -0.29 -2.40 5.12
C ILE A 183 -0.09 -0.94 4.77
N ALA A 184 -0.06 -0.67 3.47
CA ALA A 184 -0.28 0.65 2.92
C ALA A 184 -1.61 0.71 2.18
N ALA A 185 -2.36 1.75 2.49
CA ALA A 185 -3.59 2.16 1.86
C ALA A 185 -3.38 3.53 1.20
N ARG A 186 -4.11 3.82 0.12
CA ARG A 186 -4.01 5.12 -0.54
C ARG A 186 -5.33 5.53 -1.18
N GLU A 187 -5.71 6.79 -0.98
CA GLU A 187 -6.80 7.41 -1.73
C GLU A 187 -6.27 8.26 -2.88
N LEU A 188 -6.98 8.16 -4.00
CA LEU A 188 -7.16 9.23 -4.96
C LEU A 188 -8.62 9.17 -5.40
N PHE A 189 -9.35 10.28 -5.28
CA PHE A 189 -10.57 10.42 -6.07
C PHE A 189 -10.15 10.48 -7.54
N ILE A 190 -10.52 9.47 -8.30
CA ILE A 190 -10.46 9.47 -9.77
C ILE A 190 -11.86 9.91 -10.23
N ASP A 191 -11.99 11.23 -10.36
CA ASP A 191 -13.24 11.91 -10.72
C ASP A 191 -14.40 11.62 -9.73
N ASP A 192 -15.65 11.87 -10.15
CA ASP A 192 -16.87 11.67 -9.35
C ASP A 192 -17.33 10.20 -9.29
N GLN A 193 -16.58 9.26 -9.87
CA GLN A 193 -16.97 7.85 -9.98
C GLN A 193 -16.31 6.98 -8.91
N GLN A 194 -17.15 6.31 -8.12
CA GLN A 194 -16.69 5.23 -7.25
C GLN A 194 -16.32 4.03 -8.12
N VAL A 195 -15.08 3.52 -7.99
CA VAL A 195 -14.70 2.24 -8.61
C VAL A 195 -15.54 1.13 -7.98
N ASP A 196 -16.12 0.28 -8.82
CA ASP A 196 -17.04 -0.76 -8.35
C ASP A 196 -16.33 -1.72 -7.39
N GLY A 197 -17.02 -2.03 -6.28
CA GLY A 197 -16.48 -2.80 -5.16
C GLY A 197 -15.33 -2.15 -4.38
N ALA A 198 -14.85 -0.95 -4.69
CA ALA A 198 -13.81 -0.30 -3.89
C ALA A 198 -14.42 0.31 -2.61
N TYR A 199 -14.06 -0.28 -1.45
CA TYR A 199 -14.26 0.35 -0.15
C TYR A 199 -12.96 1.02 0.29
N HIS A 200 -13.12 2.15 0.97
CA HIS A 200 -12.03 3.06 1.27
C HIS A 200 -11.40 2.73 2.64
N PRO A 201 -10.10 2.45 2.74
CA PRO A 201 -9.45 2.14 4.02
C PRO A 201 -9.50 3.30 5.03
N LEU A 202 -9.51 4.54 4.54
CA LEU A 202 -9.69 5.75 5.34
C LEU A 202 -11.15 5.90 5.82
N TYR A 203 -12.16 5.32 5.14
CA TYR A 203 -13.51 5.21 5.73
C TYR A 203 -13.53 4.22 6.90
N LEU A 204 -12.75 3.12 6.85
CA LEU A 204 -12.62 2.17 7.96
C LEU A 204 -11.95 2.84 9.18
N ALA A 205 -10.86 3.59 8.96
CA ALA A 205 -10.09 4.19 10.06
C ALA A 205 -10.60 5.55 10.58
N THR A 206 -11.34 6.34 9.77
CA THR A 206 -11.68 7.74 10.15
C THR A 206 -13.15 8.14 9.94
N GLY A 207 -13.98 7.30 9.30
CA GLY A 207 -15.40 7.59 9.05
C GLY A 207 -15.68 8.86 8.20
N ALA A 208 -14.68 9.40 7.50
CA ALA A 208 -14.74 10.72 6.87
C ALA A 208 -15.58 10.77 5.58
N LYS A 209 -16.91 10.98 5.70
CA LYS A 209 -17.88 11.00 4.58
C LYS A 209 -17.89 12.30 3.72
N LEU A 210 -16.75 12.89 3.40
CA LEU A 210 -16.68 14.16 2.65
C LEU A 210 -16.38 13.96 1.16
N LYS A 211 -17.44 14.03 0.32
CA LYS A 211 -17.29 14.09 -1.13
C LYS A 211 -16.46 15.30 -1.56
N GLY A 212 -15.53 15.11 -2.50
CA GLY A 212 -14.77 16.17 -3.13
C GLY A 212 -13.48 16.60 -2.41
N TRP A 213 -13.03 15.87 -1.40
CA TRP A 213 -11.71 16.06 -0.77
C TRP A 213 -10.71 15.00 -1.26
N THR A 214 -9.80 15.36 -2.15
CA THR A 214 -8.69 14.48 -2.53
C THR A 214 -7.70 14.33 -1.36
N TYR A 215 -7.85 13.28 -0.55
CA TYR A 215 -6.87 12.93 0.48
C TYR A 215 -5.62 12.34 -0.18
N GLU A 216 -4.68 13.22 -0.56
CA GLU A 216 -3.43 12.82 -1.19
C GLU A 216 -2.43 12.21 -0.19
N TYR A 217 -2.83 11.14 0.52
CA TYR A 217 -2.05 10.47 1.57
C TYR A 217 -1.92 8.97 1.29
N PHE A 218 -0.79 8.41 1.72
CA PHE A 218 -0.69 7.02 2.11
C PHE A 218 -1.10 6.89 3.58
N GLN A 219 -2.06 6.02 3.87
CA GLN A 219 -2.28 5.49 5.19
C GLN A 219 -1.39 4.25 5.36
N LEU A 220 -0.71 4.14 6.49
CA LEU A 220 0.20 3.05 6.84
C LEU A 220 -0.28 2.48 8.19
N VAL A 221 -0.43 1.16 8.27
CA VAL A 221 -0.93 0.45 9.46
C VAL A 221 -0.02 -0.74 9.77
N TYR A 222 0.44 -0.84 11.02
CA TYR A 222 1.24 -1.96 11.52
C TYR A 222 0.87 -2.26 12.98
N GLY A 223 0.14 -3.35 13.20
CA GLY A 223 -0.54 -3.58 14.47
C GLY A 223 -1.38 -2.35 14.86
N ASP A 224 -1.31 -1.96 16.13
CA ASP A 224 -2.04 -0.79 16.65
C ASP A 224 -1.50 0.58 16.18
N GLN A 225 -0.45 0.62 15.34
CA GLN A 225 0.16 1.89 14.90
C GLN A 225 -0.39 2.33 13.55
N ILE A 226 -0.89 3.57 13.49
CA ILE A 226 -1.40 4.20 12.26
C ILE A 226 -0.70 5.53 11.94
N ALA A 227 -0.34 5.70 10.67
CA ALA A 227 0.27 6.92 10.16
C ALA A 227 -0.27 7.31 8.77
N PHE A 228 -0.36 8.61 8.51
CA PHE A 228 -0.78 9.22 7.25
C PHE A 228 0.37 10.07 6.69
N LEU A 229 1.05 9.58 5.65
CA LEU A 229 2.10 10.30 4.93
C LEU A 229 1.53 10.91 3.66
N ARG A 230 1.57 12.24 3.52
CA ARG A 230 1.14 12.91 2.29
C ARG A 230 2.01 12.42 1.12
N ALA A 231 1.44 12.24 -0.07
CA ALA A 231 2.11 11.58 -1.18
C ALA A 231 3.18 12.45 -1.87
N ASP A 232 3.26 13.75 -1.53
CA ASP A 232 4.41 14.61 -1.81
C ASP A 232 5.54 14.46 -0.77
N GLY A 233 5.30 13.67 0.29
CA GLY A 233 6.18 13.35 1.40
C GLY A 233 6.53 14.51 2.34
N LYS A 234 5.78 15.61 2.34
CA LYS A 234 6.09 16.80 3.19
C LYS A 234 5.38 16.83 4.54
N LEU A 235 4.40 15.95 4.76
CA LEU A 235 3.52 15.98 5.93
C LEU A 235 3.23 14.57 6.40
N LEU A 236 3.50 14.28 7.66
CA LEU A 236 3.21 13.01 8.33
C LEU A 236 2.36 13.29 9.56
N THR A 237 1.16 12.71 9.61
CA THR A 237 0.29 12.72 10.79
C THR A 237 0.20 11.29 11.31
N TYR A 238 0.39 11.07 12.60
CA TYR A 238 0.39 9.72 13.17
C TYR A 238 -0.18 9.71 14.58
N GLU A 239 -0.70 8.56 14.98
CA GLU A 239 -1.18 8.33 16.34
C GLU A 239 -0.01 7.90 17.24
N ARG A 240 0.09 8.50 18.43
CA ARG A 240 1.14 8.16 19.40
C ARG A 240 0.64 7.19 20.47
N GLU A 241 -0.58 7.45 20.91
CA GLU A 241 -1.38 6.77 21.92
C GLU A 241 -2.84 6.86 21.41
N PRO A 242 -3.74 5.91 21.68
CA PRO A 242 -5.11 5.93 21.17
C PRO A 242 -5.83 7.28 21.40
N GLY A 243 -6.33 7.88 20.32
CA GLY A 243 -6.95 9.21 20.29
C GLY A 243 -5.97 10.40 20.22
N THR A 244 -4.66 10.18 20.35
CA THR A 244 -3.64 11.24 20.47
C THR A 244 -2.78 11.35 19.21
N TRP A 245 -3.15 12.32 18.37
CA TRP A 245 -2.54 12.55 17.06
C TRP A 245 -1.41 13.59 17.09
N ARG A 246 -0.36 13.35 16.32
CA ARG A 246 0.74 14.30 16.09
C ARG A 246 1.00 14.49 14.60
N THR A 247 1.15 15.75 14.19
CA THR A 247 1.51 16.12 12.81
C THR A 247 2.92 16.71 12.76
N VAL A 248 3.70 16.31 11.75
CA VAL A 248 5.04 16.78 11.45
C VAL A 248 5.08 17.23 9.99
N GLY A 249 5.40 18.51 9.75
CA GLY A 249 5.69 19.05 8.43
C GLY A 249 7.18 19.07 8.12
N GLU A 250 7.53 19.39 6.86
CA GLU A 250 8.91 19.61 6.39
C GLU A 250 9.83 18.39 6.61
N LEU A 251 9.33 17.20 6.31
CA LEU A 251 10.11 15.97 6.33
C LEU A 251 11.27 16.03 5.30
N PRO A 252 12.41 15.37 5.59
CA PRO A 252 13.61 15.40 4.74
C PRO A 252 13.45 14.55 3.48
N LEU A 253 12.68 15.04 2.52
CA LEU A 253 12.43 14.40 1.22
C LEU A 253 13.68 14.15 0.38
N ASP A 254 14.68 14.99 0.60
CA ASP A 254 15.99 14.96 -0.06
C ASP A 254 16.77 13.67 0.31
N ASP A 255 16.42 13.05 1.44
CA ASP A 255 17.00 11.79 1.93
C ASP A 255 15.91 10.71 2.12
N PRO A 256 15.77 9.78 1.14
CA PRO A 256 14.84 8.66 1.25
C PRO A 256 15.11 7.73 2.45
N ALA A 257 16.36 7.64 2.93
CA ALA A 257 16.69 6.83 4.09
C ALA A 257 16.23 7.50 5.39
N ALA A 258 16.33 8.83 5.49
CA ALA A 258 15.75 9.57 6.62
C ALA A 258 14.22 9.46 6.65
N LEU A 259 13.54 9.50 5.50
CA LEU A 259 12.09 9.23 5.43
C LEU A 259 11.76 7.79 5.88
N ARG A 260 12.51 6.78 5.41
CA ARG A 260 12.33 5.37 5.82
C ARG A 260 12.52 5.21 7.34
N ALA A 261 13.59 5.76 7.89
CA ALA A 261 13.89 5.71 9.32
C ALA A 261 12.81 6.39 10.16
N ARG A 262 12.29 7.55 9.71
CA ARG A 262 11.21 8.27 10.39
C ARG A 262 9.90 7.49 10.41
N LEU A 263 9.60 6.73 9.36
CA LEU A 263 8.42 5.85 9.31
C LEU A 263 8.59 4.62 10.20
N ILE A 264 9.79 4.03 10.27
CA ILE A 264 10.12 2.94 11.20
C ILE A 264 9.93 3.37 12.66
N GLU A 265 10.43 4.55 13.03
CA GLU A 265 10.24 5.13 14.37
C GLU A 265 8.75 5.32 14.69
N VAL A 266 7.99 5.88 13.75
CA VAL A 266 6.58 6.23 13.94
C VAL A 266 5.65 5.01 14.00
N LEU A 267 5.93 4.00 13.17
CA LEU A 267 5.14 2.75 13.12
C LEU A 267 5.71 1.66 14.03
N ARG A 268 6.79 1.96 14.78
CA ARG A 268 7.49 1.06 15.72
C ARG A 268 7.90 -0.29 15.11
N LEU A 269 8.31 -0.29 13.84
CA LEU A 269 8.51 -1.51 13.05
C LEU A 269 9.66 -2.41 13.57
N ASP A 270 10.62 -1.83 14.30
CA ASP A 270 11.73 -2.55 14.92
C ASP A 270 11.46 -2.96 16.39
N GLU A 271 10.33 -2.57 16.98
CA GLU A 271 9.90 -3.10 18.27
C GLU A 271 9.35 -4.52 18.05
N PRO A 272 9.80 -5.54 18.80
CA PRO A 272 9.21 -6.87 18.69
C PRO A 272 7.72 -6.76 19.02
N ALA A 273 6.86 -7.19 18.09
CA ALA A 273 5.41 -7.17 18.24
C ALA A 273 5.07 -7.69 19.65
N GLY A 274 4.53 -6.79 20.47
CA GLY A 274 4.45 -7.01 21.91
C GLY A 274 3.78 -8.35 22.17
N VAL A 275 4.41 -9.18 23.01
CA VAL A 275 3.68 -10.28 23.63
C VAL A 275 2.51 -9.62 24.33
N ALA A 276 1.32 -9.74 23.76
CA ALA A 276 0.10 -9.39 24.44
C ALA A 276 0.18 -10.15 25.75
N GLU A 277 0.24 -9.42 26.87
CA GLU A 277 0.14 -10.04 28.17
C GLU A 277 -1.22 -10.73 28.17
N GLU A 278 -1.19 -12.06 27.94
CA GLU A 278 -2.25 -12.93 28.41
C GLU A 278 -2.47 -12.49 29.84
N ALA A 279 -3.66 -11.94 30.12
CA ALA A 279 -4.10 -11.66 31.47
C ALA A 279 -4.21 -13.01 32.17
N ALA A 280 -3.06 -13.53 32.61
CA ALA A 280 -2.91 -14.79 33.28
C ALA A 280 -3.80 -14.69 34.49
N GLY A 281 -4.88 -15.47 34.47
CA GLY A 281 -5.93 -15.35 35.47
C GLY A 281 -5.31 -15.44 36.86
N GLU A 282 -5.60 -14.46 37.71
CA GLU A 282 -5.24 -14.48 39.13
C GLU A 282 -6.07 -15.56 39.83
N GLY A 283 -5.68 -16.82 39.57
CA GLY A 283 -6.14 -18.00 40.25
C GLY A 283 -5.30 -18.25 41.50
N GLU A 284 -5.82 -17.75 42.62
CA GLU A 284 -5.69 -18.32 43.97
C GLU A 284 -4.29 -18.59 44.56
N SER A 285 -3.94 -17.84 45.60
CA SER A 285 -3.61 -18.31 46.97
C SER A 285 -3.17 -17.11 47.83
N GLU A 286 -3.32 -17.04 49.17
CA GLU A 286 -3.42 -18.09 50.19
C GLU A 286 -4.51 -17.81 51.26
N GLU A 287 -4.87 -18.85 52.02
CA GLU A 287 -5.64 -18.76 53.26
C GLU A 287 -4.87 -18.04 54.39
N SER A 288 -5.57 -17.37 55.31
CA SER A 288 -5.52 -17.69 56.76
C SER A 288 -6.30 -16.70 57.64
N GLY A 289 -6.85 -17.19 58.77
CA GLY A 289 -7.23 -16.34 59.91
C GLY A 289 -8.73 -16.25 60.25
N ALA A 290 -9.30 -17.32 60.82
CA ALA A 290 -10.65 -17.28 61.39
C ALA A 290 -10.67 -16.66 62.81
N ALA A 291 -11.76 -15.94 63.16
CA ALA A 291 -12.34 -15.93 64.53
C ALA A 291 -13.73 -15.24 64.62
N SER A 292 -14.76 -16.04 64.92
CA SER A 292 -15.95 -15.78 65.79
C SER A 292 -16.45 -14.36 66.11
N GLY A 293 -17.77 -14.15 66.04
CA GLY A 293 -18.40 -13.00 66.71
C GLY A 293 -19.91 -12.80 66.54
N THR A 294 -20.77 -13.79 66.83
CA THR A 294 -22.21 -13.56 67.01
C THR A 294 -22.63 -13.60 68.48
N SER A 295 -23.29 -12.54 68.93
CA SER A 295 -24.28 -12.49 70.04
C SER A 295 -25.12 -11.23 69.88
#